data_AF-A0A2Z2HM86-F1
#
_entry.id   AF-A0A2Z2HM86-F1
#
_cell.length_a   1.000
_cell.length_b   1.000
_cell.length_c   1.000
_cell.angle_alpha   90.00
_cell.angle_beta   90.00
_cell.angle_gamma   90.00
#
_symmetry.space_group_name_H-M   'P 1'
#
loop_
_entity.id
_entity.type
_entity.pdbx_description
1 polymer ?
#
loop_
_entity_poly.entity_id
_entity_poly.type
_entity_poly.pdbx_seq_one_letter_code
_entity_poly.pdbx_strand_id
1 'polypeptide(L)'
;MSMGSISKAYVIAIHSKDHDPPDYIESSPHTILMVIFRGDGGRIWYEPHYLDKSIKPIGGIAVTVPNGPEDPNQLLDALIAFAPKFFENCPSLKVVKNKLANKKRLDFDLGKDDIPESWDELRKESRSAIEQGIKADNGVLGIYSTKFEKTII
;
A
#
# COMPACT_ATOMS: atom_id res chain seq x y z
N MET A 1 22.46 -14.78 12.54
CA MET A 1 21.48 -14.30 11.55
C MET A 1 20.25 -13.85 12.31
N SER A 2 19.98 -12.55 12.40
CA SER A 2 18.70 -12.06 12.93
C SER A 2 17.61 -12.49 11.95
N MET A 3 16.66 -13.33 12.40
CA MET A 3 15.44 -13.56 11.63
C MET A 3 14.71 -12.23 11.57
N GLY A 4 14.42 -11.74 10.36
CA GLY A 4 13.70 -10.49 10.22
C GLY A 4 12.33 -10.56 10.90
N SER A 5 11.90 -9.47 11.53
CA SER A 5 10.65 -9.38 12.28
C SER A 5 9.72 -8.36 11.66
N ILE A 6 8.42 -8.62 11.71
CA ILE A 6 7.41 -7.60 11.40
C ILE A 6 7.47 -6.52 12.48
N SER A 7 7.75 -5.28 12.08
CA SER A 7 7.92 -4.14 12.98
C SER A 7 6.72 -3.20 12.98
N LYS A 8 5.94 -3.18 11.89
CA LYS A 8 4.80 -2.28 11.73
C LYS A 8 3.76 -2.90 10.80
N ALA A 9 2.49 -2.54 11.00
CA ALA A 9 1.42 -2.83 10.06
C ALA A 9 0.70 -1.55 9.64
N TYR A 10 0.28 -1.53 8.38
CA TYR A 10 -0.56 -0.48 7.81
C TYR A 10 -1.89 -1.11 7.40
N VAL A 11 -2.99 -0.59 7.92
CA VAL A 11 -4.34 -1.09 7.65
C VAL A 11 -4.97 -0.19 6.60
N ILE A 12 -5.38 -0.77 5.48
CA ILE A 12 -6.04 -0.07 4.37
C ILE A 12 -7.53 -0.37 4.44
N ALA A 13 -8.36 0.66 4.59
CA ALA A 13 -9.79 0.53 4.82
C ALA A 13 -10.62 1.54 4.03
N ILE A 14 -11.92 1.27 3.88
CA ILE A 14 -12.91 2.23 3.36
C ILE A 14 -13.78 2.74 4.51
N HIS A 15 -13.94 4.06 4.58
CA HIS A 15 -14.87 4.75 5.47
C HIS A 15 -16.18 5.04 4.76
N SER A 16 -17.32 4.64 5.33
CA SER A 16 -18.62 5.12 4.84
C SER A 16 -18.66 6.65 4.93
N LYS A 17 -19.23 7.31 3.92
CA LYS A 17 -19.45 8.76 3.90
C LYS A 17 -20.72 9.20 4.62
N ASP A 18 -21.50 8.27 5.17
CA ASP A 18 -22.74 8.62 5.84
C ASP A 18 -22.43 9.48 7.07
N HIS A 19 -22.74 10.78 6.92
CA HIS A 19 -22.81 11.88 7.89
C HIS A 19 -22.50 11.49 9.34
N ASP A 20 -21.51 12.14 9.96
CA ASP A 20 -21.33 12.12 11.41
C ASP A 20 -22.34 13.10 12.06
N PRO A 21 -23.49 12.67 12.62
CA PRO A 21 -24.21 13.51 13.57
C PRO A 21 -23.35 13.71 14.83
N PRO A 22 -23.54 14.81 15.59
CA PRO A 22 -22.75 15.14 16.79
C PRO A 22 -22.78 14.08 17.90
N ASP A 23 -23.65 13.07 17.78
CA ASP A 23 -23.86 12.00 18.75
C ASP A 23 -23.31 10.65 18.24
N TYR A 24 -22.16 10.68 17.56
CA TYR A 24 -21.59 9.52 16.84
C TYR A 24 -21.35 8.31 17.75
N ILE A 25 -22.21 7.30 17.62
CA ILE A 25 -21.92 5.91 18.00
C ILE A 25 -21.54 5.22 16.68
N GLU A 26 -20.28 4.75 16.60
CA GLU A 26 -19.67 4.09 15.44
C GLU A 26 -20.54 2.93 14.94
N SER A 27 -21.44 3.21 14.00
CA SER A 27 -22.42 2.26 13.46
C SER A 27 -22.09 1.81 12.04
N SER A 28 -21.09 2.42 11.40
CA SER A 28 -20.56 2.02 10.10
C SER A 28 -19.14 1.45 10.26
N PRO A 29 -18.97 0.12 10.23
CA PRO A 29 -17.67 -0.49 10.42
C PRO A 29 -16.74 -0.12 9.26
N HIS A 30 -15.48 0.22 9.58
CA HIS A 30 -14.44 0.31 8.57
C HIS A 30 -14.32 -1.02 7.83
N THR A 31 -14.54 -1.04 6.53
CA THR A 31 -14.28 -2.23 5.72
C THR A 31 -12.78 -2.31 5.50
N ILE A 32 -12.10 -3.16 6.27
CA ILE A 32 -10.68 -3.41 6.10
C ILE A 32 -10.48 -4.23 4.81
N LEU A 33 -9.74 -3.65 3.86
CA LEU A 33 -9.48 -4.26 2.56
C LEU A 33 -8.21 -5.10 2.57
N MET A 34 -7.16 -4.60 3.21
CA MET A 34 -5.88 -5.29 3.30
C MET A 34 -5.04 -4.72 4.44
N VAL A 35 -4.02 -5.48 4.83
CA VAL A 35 -2.94 -5.04 5.71
C VAL A 35 -1.63 -5.09 4.93
N ILE A 36 -0.78 -4.08 5.06
CA ILE A 36 0.59 -4.10 4.56
C ILE A 36 1.51 -4.21 5.77
N PHE A 37 2.27 -5.30 5.85
CA PHE A 37 3.28 -5.49 6.90
C PHE A 37 4.60 -4.90 6.46
N ARG A 38 5.30 -4.25 7.39
CA ARG A 38 6.71 -3.85 7.25
C ARG A 38 7.56 -4.82 8.04
N GLY A 39 8.45 -5.52 7.36
CA GLY A 39 9.50 -6.32 7.97
C GLY A 39 10.81 -5.55 8.10
N ASP A 40 11.60 -5.92 9.10
CA ASP A 40 12.97 -5.44 9.31
C ASP A 40 13.91 -6.63 9.59
N GLY A 41 14.97 -6.75 8.79
CA GLY A 41 15.86 -7.92 8.79
C GLY A 41 17.15 -7.66 8.04
N GLY A 42 17.80 -6.52 8.31
CA GLY A 42 18.98 -6.03 7.60
C GLY A 42 18.65 -5.14 6.40
N ARG A 43 17.50 -5.37 5.76
CA ARG A 43 16.82 -4.43 4.87
C ARG A 43 15.34 -4.41 5.25
N ILE A 44 14.66 -3.31 4.93
CA ILE A 44 13.22 -3.20 5.11
C ILE A 44 12.54 -3.85 3.91
N TRP A 45 11.40 -4.49 4.15
CA TRP A 45 10.49 -4.89 3.07
C TRP A 45 9.04 -4.68 3.49
N TYR A 46 8.18 -4.60 2.49
CA TYR A 46 6.74 -4.57 2.68
C TYR A 46 6.11 -5.77 1.99
N GLU A 47 5.07 -6.32 2.60
CA GLU A 47 4.30 -7.45 2.07
C GLU A 47 2.79 -7.25 2.33
N PRO A 48 1.92 -7.57 1.37
CA PRO A 48 0.49 -7.42 1.52
C PRO A 48 -0.16 -8.67 2.11
N HIS A 49 -1.21 -8.45 2.90
CA HIS A 49 -2.17 -9.46 3.30
C HIS A 49 -3.58 -8.99 2.92
N TYR A 50 -4.16 -9.65 1.93
CA TYR A 50 -5.45 -9.25 1.34
C TYR A 50 -6.62 -9.85 2.12
N LEU A 51 -7.55 -8.99 2.56
CA LEU A 51 -8.83 -9.39 3.16
C LEU A 51 -9.94 -9.33 2.11
N ASP A 52 -9.94 -8.29 1.28
CA ASP A 52 -10.77 -8.18 0.08
C ASP A 52 -10.06 -8.81 -1.13
N LYS A 53 -10.67 -9.86 -1.69
CA LYS A 53 -10.16 -10.59 -2.86
C LYS A 53 -10.22 -9.78 -4.15
N SER A 54 -10.98 -8.68 -4.20
CA SER A 54 -11.06 -7.78 -5.34
C SER A 54 -9.81 -6.93 -5.52
N ILE A 55 -9.01 -6.74 -4.46
CA ILE A 55 -7.72 -6.06 -4.53
C ILE A 55 -6.68 -7.06 -5.02
N LYS A 56 -5.95 -6.66 -6.07
CA LYS A 56 -4.89 -7.46 -6.70
C LYS A 56 -3.66 -6.61 -6.93
N PRO A 57 -2.44 -7.14 -6.73
CA PRO A 57 -1.22 -6.41 -7.02
C PRO A 57 -1.03 -6.19 -8.52
N ILE A 58 -0.08 -5.31 -8.87
CA ILE A 58 0.46 -5.24 -10.23
C ILE A 58 1.17 -6.57 -10.52
N GLY A 59 0.76 -7.26 -11.57
CA GLY A 59 1.30 -8.57 -11.93
C GLY A 59 1.14 -9.57 -10.79
N GLY A 60 2.27 -10.08 -10.27
CA GLY A 60 2.33 -10.95 -9.10
C GLY A 60 3.15 -10.39 -7.96
N ILE A 61 3.30 -9.06 -7.87
CA ILE A 61 4.16 -8.41 -6.88
C ILE A 61 3.63 -8.67 -5.47
N ALA A 62 4.42 -9.38 -4.67
CA ALA A 62 4.10 -9.73 -3.28
C ALA A 62 5.05 -9.07 -2.28
N VAL A 63 6.13 -8.44 -2.76
CA VAL A 63 7.12 -7.76 -1.92
C VAL A 63 7.58 -6.47 -2.58
N THR A 64 7.69 -5.39 -1.80
CA THR A 64 8.45 -4.20 -2.18
C THR A 64 9.58 -3.95 -1.18
N VAL A 65 10.72 -3.48 -1.66
CA VAL A 65 11.86 -3.08 -0.82
C VAL A 65 12.22 -1.64 -1.16
N PRO A 66 12.13 -0.70 -0.20
CA PRO A 66 12.40 0.71 -0.45
C PRO A 66 13.89 0.96 -0.74
N ASN A 67 14.20 2.15 -1.27
CA ASN A 67 15.59 2.56 -1.53
C ASN A 67 16.41 2.75 -0.23
N GLY A 68 15.74 2.81 0.93
CA GLY A 68 16.37 2.88 2.25
C GLY A 68 15.34 3.09 3.36
N PRO A 69 15.77 3.08 4.63
CA PRO A 69 14.87 3.20 5.79
C PRO A 69 14.18 4.54 5.94
N GLU A 70 14.77 5.61 5.40
CA GLU A 70 14.24 6.98 5.45
C GLU A 70 13.60 7.45 4.14
N ASP A 71 13.47 6.56 3.15
CA ASP A 71 12.82 6.91 1.88
C ASP A 71 11.37 7.36 2.15
N PRO A 72 10.92 8.54 1.70
CA PRO A 72 9.56 9.02 1.96
C PRO A 72 8.49 8.29 1.12
N ASN A 73 8.88 7.49 0.12
CA ASN A 73 7.95 6.86 -0.82
C ASN A 73 7.61 5.40 -0.48
N GLN A 74 8.23 4.78 0.54
CA GLN A 74 8.11 3.32 0.78
C GLN A 74 6.66 2.83 0.84
N LEU A 75 5.81 3.55 1.60
CA LEU A 75 4.40 3.18 1.75
C LEU A 75 3.59 3.48 0.50
N LEU A 76 3.88 4.57 -0.20
CA LEU A 76 3.23 4.92 -1.46
C LEU A 76 3.53 3.85 -2.52
N ASP A 77 4.80 3.46 -2.65
CA ASP A 77 5.24 2.43 -3.59
C ASP A 77 4.61 1.07 -3.29
N ALA A 78 4.57 0.69 -2.01
CA ALA A 78 3.87 -0.50 -1.56
C ALA A 78 2.38 -0.44 -1.92
N LEU A 79 1.70 0.68 -1.66
CA LEU A 79 0.28 0.83 -1.95
C LEU A 79 -0.02 0.77 -3.46
N ILE A 80 0.77 1.43 -4.29
CA ILE A 80 0.66 1.37 -5.76
C ILE A 80 0.87 -0.05 -6.27
N ALA A 81 1.91 -0.74 -5.78
CA ALA A 81 2.25 -2.09 -6.20
C ALA A 81 1.19 -3.11 -5.77
N PHE A 82 0.69 -3.02 -4.54
CA PHE A 82 -0.21 -4.02 -3.97
C PHE A 82 -1.69 -3.76 -4.21
N ALA A 83 -2.08 -2.51 -4.45
CA ALA A 83 -3.48 -2.12 -4.67
C ALA A 83 -3.63 -1.07 -5.81
N PRO A 84 -3.16 -1.37 -7.04
CA PRO A 84 -3.28 -0.48 -8.20
C PRO A 84 -4.73 -0.08 -8.53
N LYS A 85 -5.74 -0.82 -8.05
CA LYS A 85 -7.17 -0.48 -8.20
C LYS A 85 -7.48 0.95 -7.74
N PHE A 86 -6.82 1.44 -6.70
CA PHE A 86 -7.03 2.80 -6.17
C PHE A 86 -6.49 3.91 -7.07
N PHE A 87 -5.67 3.55 -8.05
CA PHE A 87 -4.96 4.48 -8.92
C PHE A 87 -5.32 4.28 -10.40
N GLU A 88 -6.48 3.69 -10.70
CA GLU A 88 -6.91 3.43 -12.08
C GLU A 88 -7.06 4.70 -12.92
N ASN A 89 -7.27 5.85 -12.29
CA ASN A 89 -7.33 7.16 -12.94
C ASN A 89 -5.95 7.78 -13.20
N CYS A 90 -4.86 7.20 -12.69
CA CYS A 90 -3.50 7.68 -12.92
C CYS A 90 -3.03 7.25 -14.33
N PRO A 91 -2.79 8.19 -15.26
CA PRO A 91 -2.44 7.87 -16.65
C PRO A 91 -1.23 6.94 -16.79
N SER A 92 -0.23 7.09 -15.92
CA SER A 92 1.02 6.33 -15.98
C SER A 92 0.85 4.86 -15.53
N LEU A 93 -0.23 4.53 -14.82
CA LEU A 93 -0.43 3.20 -14.25
C LEU A 93 -0.49 2.10 -15.32
N LYS A 94 -1.12 2.36 -16.47
CA LYS A 94 -1.25 1.36 -17.54
C LYS A 94 0.10 0.92 -18.08
N VAL A 95 1.00 1.88 -18.31
CA VAL A 95 2.37 1.63 -18.79
C VAL A 95 3.16 0.84 -17.76
N VAL A 96 3.07 1.25 -16.49
CA VAL A 96 3.73 0.55 -15.37
C VAL A 96 3.22 -0.88 -15.23
N LYS A 97 1.91 -1.11 -15.27
CA LYS A 97 1.30 -2.45 -15.20
C LYS A 97 1.82 -3.38 -16.28
N ASN A 98 1.91 -2.89 -17.52
CA ASN A 98 2.40 -3.69 -18.64
C ASN A 98 3.88 -4.08 -18.46
N LYS A 99 4.74 -3.15 -18.04
CA LYS A 99 6.17 -3.42 -17.81
C LYS A 99 6.41 -4.39 -16.65
N LEU A 100 5.54 -4.37 -15.64
CA LEU A 100 5.67 -5.16 -14.42
C LEU A 100 4.78 -6.41 -14.37
N ALA A 101 4.09 -6.75 -15.47
CA ALA A 101 3.06 -7.79 -15.49
C ALA A 101 3.51 -9.17 -14.95
N ASN A 102 4.79 -9.51 -15.13
CA ASN A 102 5.37 -10.80 -14.71
C ASN A 102 6.31 -10.69 -13.49
N LYS A 103 6.39 -9.52 -12.86
CA LYS A 103 7.26 -9.32 -11.70
C LYS A 103 6.56 -9.81 -10.43
N LYS A 104 7.37 -10.30 -9.49
CA LYS A 104 6.94 -10.76 -8.15
C LYS A 104 7.47 -9.90 -7.00
N ARG A 105 8.43 -9.03 -7.30
CA ARG A 105 9.12 -8.18 -6.34
C ARG A 105 9.50 -6.87 -7.03
N LEU A 106 9.42 -5.76 -6.29
CA LEU A 106 10.07 -4.50 -6.64
C LEU A 106 11.12 -4.19 -5.58
N ASP A 107 12.35 -3.92 -6.03
CA ASP A 107 13.46 -3.62 -5.14
C ASP A 107 14.09 -2.29 -5.56
N PHE A 108 13.71 -1.21 -4.89
CA PHE A 108 14.13 0.15 -5.22
C PHE A 108 15.57 0.45 -4.77
N ASP A 109 16.20 -0.44 -4.01
CA ASP A 109 17.57 -0.29 -3.52
C ASP A 109 18.55 -1.07 -4.43
N LEU A 110 18.35 -2.38 -4.60
CA LEU A 110 19.27 -3.23 -5.40
C LEU A 110 18.75 -3.60 -6.79
N GLY A 111 17.45 -3.44 -7.06
CA GLY A 111 16.80 -3.84 -8.32
C GLY A 111 16.33 -2.65 -9.15
N LYS A 112 17.07 -1.54 -9.14
CA LYS A 112 16.65 -0.27 -9.78
C LYS A 112 16.34 -0.41 -11.27
N ASP A 113 17.07 -1.28 -11.97
CA ASP A 113 16.87 -1.55 -13.40
C ASP A 113 15.50 -2.18 -13.71
N ASP A 114 14.87 -2.82 -12.73
CA ASP A 114 13.53 -3.40 -12.86
C ASP A 114 12.40 -2.37 -12.63
N ILE A 115 12.73 -1.17 -12.14
CA ILE A 115 11.77 -0.11 -11.88
C ILE A 115 11.57 0.71 -13.17
N PRO A 116 10.34 0.77 -13.73
CA PRO A 116 10.07 1.57 -14.90
C PRO A 116 10.33 3.06 -14.66
N GLU A 117 10.91 3.77 -15.62
CA GLU A 117 11.07 5.24 -15.55
C GLU A 117 9.74 5.96 -15.25
N SER A 118 8.63 5.48 -15.83
CA SER A 118 7.27 6.01 -15.60
C SER A 118 6.74 5.81 -14.17
N TRP A 119 7.49 5.13 -13.29
CA TRP A 119 7.12 4.98 -11.89
C TRP A 119 7.14 6.31 -11.14
N ASP A 120 8.06 7.22 -11.48
CA ASP A 120 8.14 8.53 -10.82
C ASP A 120 6.96 9.44 -11.19
N GLU A 121 6.50 9.41 -12.43
CA GLU A 121 5.25 10.05 -12.84
C GLU A 121 4.05 9.44 -12.09
N LEU A 122 3.99 8.10 -12.00
CA LEU A 122 2.94 7.42 -11.24
C LEU A 122 2.95 7.83 -9.77
N ARG A 123 4.11 7.98 -9.12
CA ARG A 123 4.21 8.49 -7.74
C ARG A 123 3.58 9.87 -7.60
N LYS A 124 3.83 10.80 -8.54
CA LYS A 124 3.26 12.15 -8.52
C LYS A 124 1.73 12.11 -8.65
N GLU A 125 1.25 11.34 -9.63
CA GLU A 125 -0.19 11.16 -9.89
C GLU A 125 -0.91 10.53 -8.68
N SER A 126 -0.35 9.45 -8.13
CA SER A 126 -0.91 8.74 -6.98
C SER A 126 -0.92 9.59 -5.71
N ARG A 127 0.11 10.42 -5.48
CA ARG A 127 0.15 11.35 -4.36
C ARG A 127 -0.98 12.38 -4.45
N SER A 128 -1.17 12.97 -5.64
CA SER A 128 -2.29 13.88 -5.89
C SER A 128 -3.64 13.20 -5.66
N ALA A 129 -3.79 11.93 -6.03
CA ALA A 129 -5.03 11.18 -5.81
C ALA A 129 -5.32 10.96 -4.31
N ILE A 130 -4.30 10.64 -3.52
CA ILE A 130 -4.42 10.50 -2.05
C ILE A 130 -4.82 11.83 -1.41
N GLU A 131 -4.16 12.93 -1.79
CA GLU A 131 -4.44 14.28 -1.26
C GLU A 131 -5.88 14.74 -1.56
N GLN A 132 -6.43 14.34 -2.71
CA GLN A 132 -7.81 14.64 -3.09
C GLN A 132 -8.84 13.71 -2.45
N GLY A 133 -8.39 12.66 -1.73
CA GLY A 133 -9.23 11.63 -1.15
C GLY A 133 -9.72 10.64 -2.20
N ILE A 134 -9.11 9.46 -2.23
CA ILE A 134 -9.51 8.39 -3.15
C ILE A 134 -10.89 7.88 -2.73
N LYS A 135 -11.87 8.04 -3.63
CA LYS A 135 -13.20 7.45 -3.48
C LYS A 135 -13.14 6.01 -3.96
N ALA A 136 -13.53 5.08 -3.10
CA ALA A 136 -13.64 3.66 -3.42
C ALA A 136 -15.02 3.18 -2.97
N ASP A 137 -15.77 2.60 -3.91
CA ASP A 137 -17.16 2.17 -3.70
C ASP A 137 -18.02 3.30 -3.07
N ASN A 138 -18.56 3.08 -1.88
CA ASN A 138 -19.44 4.02 -1.17
C ASN A 138 -18.69 4.92 -0.17
N GLY A 139 -17.36 4.98 -0.24
CA GLY A 139 -16.55 5.58 0.81
C GLY A 139 -15.26 6.27 0.37
N VAL A 140 -14.43 6.61 1.36
CA VAL A 140 -13.08 7.18 1.16
C VAL A 140 -12.04 6.21 1.69
N LEU A 141 -10.92 6.08 0.97
CA LEU A 141 -9.78 5.29 1.40
C LEU A 141 -9.11 5.91 2.65
N GLY A 142 -8.98 5.12 3.71
CA GLY A 142 -8.20 5.44 4.90
C GLY A 142 -6.97 4.53 5.03
N ILE A 143 -5.90 5.08 5.58
CA ILE A 143 -4.64 4.37 5.84
C ILE A 143 -4.27 4.57 7.30
N TYR A 144 -4.33 3.50 8.08
CA TYR A 144 -4.01 3.50 9.50
C TYR A 144 -2.70 2.77 9.73
N SER A 145 -2.02 3.05 10.84
CA SER A 145 -0.82 2.30 11.18
C SER A 145 -0.77 1.95 12.66
N THR A 146 -0.20 0.79 12.96
CA THR A 146 0.03 0.32 14.33
C THR A 146 1.42 -0.29 14.46
N LYS A 147 1.95 -0.27 15.69
CA LYS A 147 3.19 -0.96 16.05
C LYS A 147 2.84 -2.21 16.84
N PHE A 148 3.65 -3.25 16.68
CA PHE A 148 3.47 -4.48 17.43
C PHE A 148 4.19 -4.41 18.77
N GLU A 149 3.52 -4.86 19.82
CA GLU A 149 4.09 -5.07 21.14
C GLU A 149 4.13 -6.57 21.43
N LYS A 150 5.22 -7.02 22.06
CA LYS A 150 5.36 -8.43 22.42
C LYS A 150 4.49 -8.72 23.64
N THR A 151 3.45 -9.53 23.45
CA THR A 151 2.66 -10.08 24.56
C THR A 151 3.26 -11.42 25.00
N ILE A 152 3.42 -11.60 26.31
CA ILE A 152 3.72 -12.90 26.91
C ILE A 152 2.37 -13.45 27.41
N ILE A 153 1.96 -14.61 26.89
CA ILE A 153 0.76 -15.34 27.31
C ILE A 153 1.19 -16.47 28.24
#